data_AF-A0A1X7LQ33-F1
#
_entry.id   AF-A0A1X7LQ33-F1
#
_cell.length_a   1.000
_cell.length_b   1.000
_cell.length_c   1.000
_cell.angle_alpha   90.00
_cell.angle_beta   90.00
_cell.angle_gamma   90.00
#
_symmetry.space_group_name_H-M   'P 1'
#
loop_
_entity.id
_entity.type
_entity.pdbx_description
1 polymer ?
#
loop_
_entity_poly.entity_id
_entity_poly.type
_entity_poly.pdbx_seq_one_letter_code
_entity_poly.pdbx_strand_id
1 'polypeptide(L)'
;MEPKQIIFRDKADTVTLPNTSAQLNVRFQLLQRKFIHNNKLKHHQRIPAIYEYVDEYAKSLSNYVVCQKGCSHCCRIDVSVTRLEAEHIYRKSRSELILDHTGTTRTTGHLGTACTFLESDGSCGIYELRPLACRTFFTLDDPKYCETNEPHQTIGGTSAPNDLSHFGQLRTWLNKWSQDGGYAPRDIRDWFPPQNQAAASSGAAAAQVAGKPSLWAKLRAQLFPKD
;
A
#
# COMPACT_ATOMS: atom_id res chain seq x y z
N MET A 1 -11.35 -19.29 11.42
CA MET A 1 -12.24 -18.35 10.71
C MET A 1 -12.74 -19.08 9.50
N GLU A 2 -14.05 -19.22 9.35
CA GLU A 2 -14.63 -19.74 8.12
C GLU A 2 -14.28 -18.82 6.95
N PRO A 3 -14.06 -19.35 5.73
CA PRO A 3 -13.77 -18.54 4.56
C PRO A 3 -14.97 -17.61 4.31
N LYS A 4 -14.70 -16.30 4.35
CA LYS A 4 -15.70 -15.28 4.05
C LYS A 4 -16.22 -15.50 2.62
N GLN A 5 -17.53 -15.68 2.46
CA GLN A 5 -18.15 -15.71 1.14
C GLN A 5 -17.95 -14.36 0.44
N ILE A 6 -17.40 -14.39 -0.78
CA ILE A 6 -17.19 -13.19 -1.60
C ILE A 6 -18.38 -13.02 -2.51
N ILE A 7 -18.92 -11.81 -2.51
CA ILE A 7 -20.06 -11.42 -3.34
C ILE A 7 -19.53 -10.40 -4.34
N PHE A 8 -19.47 -10.80 -5.61
CA PHE A 8 -19.24 -9.87 -6.70
C PHE A 8 -20.53 -9.13 -7.02
N ARG A 9 -20.39 -7.84 -7.27
CA ARG A 9 -21.49 -6.90 -7.51
C ARG A 9 -21.28 -6.23 -8.86
N ASP A 10 -22.34 -5.76 -9.48
CA ASP A 10 -22.21 -4.89 -10.64
C ASP A 10 -21.68 -3.52 -10.19
N LYS A 11 -20.92 -2.83 -11.05
CA LYS A 11 -20.41 -1.48 -10.75
C LYS A 11 -21.51 -0.45 -10.50
N ALA A 12 -22.75 -0.71 -10.96
CA ALA A 12 -23.92 0.12 -10.70
C ALA A 12 -24.60 -0.15 -9.33
N ASP A 13 -24.26 -1.23 -8.64
CA ASP A 13 -24.87 -1.55 -7.34
C ASP A 13 -24.47 -0.53 -6.26
N THR A 14 -25.36 -0.23 -5.32
CA THR A 14 -25.00 0.69 -4.22
C THR A 14 -24.23 -0.06 -3.12
N VAL A 15 -23.02 0.39 -2.81
CA VAL A 15 -22.25 -0.10 -1.65
C VAL A 15 -22.16 0.98 -0.58
N THR A 16 -22.84 0.75 0.54
CA THR A 16 -22.73 1.62 1.72
C THR A 16 -21.58 1.16 2.61
N LEU A 17 -20.53 1.97 2.66
CA LEU A 17 -19.39 1.73 3.55
C LEU A 17 -19.71 2.11 5.00
N PRO A 18 -19.07 1.45 5.98
CA PRO A 18 -19.24 1.81 7.37
C PRO A 18 -18.54 3.16 7.62
N ASN A 19 -19.11 3.97 8.50
CA ASN A 19 -18.41 5.14 9.02
C ASN A 19 -17.14 4.69 9.76
N THR A 20 -16.09 5.52 9.71
CA THR A 20 -14.89 5.28 10.49
C THR A 20 -15.24 5.17 11.99
N SER A 21 -14.87 4.05 12.61
CA SER A 21 -15.19 3.81 14.02
C SER A 21 -14.49 4.82 14.94
N ALA A 22 -15.08 5.09 16.12
CA ALA A 22 -14.46 5.94 17.13
C ALA A 22 -13.05 5.46 17.51
N GLN A 23 -12.83 4.14 17.57
CA GLN A 23 -11.52 3.54 17.83
C GLN A 23 -10.51 3.86 16.71
N LEU A 24 -10.91 3.77 15.44
CA LEU A 24 -10.05 4.13 14.30
C LEU A 24 -9.72 5.63 14.28
N ASN A 25 -10.65 6.49 14.71
CA ASN A 25 -10.40 7.93 14.87
C ASN A 25 -9.39 8.22 15.98
N VAL A 26 -9.54 7.58 17.15
CA VAL A 26 -8.56 7.70 18.25
C VAL A 26 -7.17 7.23 17.81
N ARG A 27 -7.09 6.08 17.12
CA ARG A 27 -5.83 5.56 16.58
C ARG A 27 -5.21 6.50 15.55
N PHE A 28 -6.03 7.16 14.72
CA PHE A 28 -5.54 8.14 13.76
C PHE A 28 -4.95 9.38 14.46
N GLN A 29 -5.61 9.88 15.50
CA GLN A 29 -5.09 10.98 16.33
C GLN A 29 -3.77 10.60 17.02
N LEU A 30 -3.65 9.36 17.50
CA LEU A 30 -2.40 8.84 18.06
C LEU A 30 -1.30 8.78 17.01
N LEU A 31 -1.59 8.26 15.81
CA LEU A 31 -0.67 8.25 14.67
C LEU A 31 -0.18 9.68 14.36
N GLN A 32 -1.11 10.62 14.23
CA GLN A 32 -0.79 12.02 13.96
C GLN A 32 0.17 12.60 15.01
N ARG A 33 -0.19 12.49 16.29
CA ARG A 33 0.57 13.08 17.40
C ARG A 33 1.93 12.43 17.61
N LYS A 34 2.01 11.10 17.55
CA LYS A 34 3.23 10.34 17.91
C LYS A 34 4.19 10.17 16.74
N PHE A 35 3.69 10.22 15.50
CA PHE A 35 4.47 9.88 14.30
C PHE A 35 4.49 11.00 13.27
N ILE A 36 3.32 11.42 12.78
CA ILE A 36 3.22 12.35 11.65
C ILE A 36 3.78 13.72 12.02
N HIS A 37 3.36 14.26 13.16
CA HIS A 37 3.77 15.57 13.68
C HIS A 37 4.97 15.49 14.62
N ASN A 38 5.65 14.34 14.68
CA ASN A 38 6.83 14.17 15.52
C ASN A 38 8.09 14.58 14.76
N ASN A 39 8.57 15.80 15.07
CA ASN A 39 9.76 16.39 14.45
C ASN A 39 11.07 15.66 14.79
N LYS A 40 11.08 14.77 15.80
CA LYS A 40 12.24 13.92 16.11
C LYS A 40 12.38 12.75 15.15
N LEU A 41 11.31 12.35 14.46
CA LEU A 41 11.33 11.27 13.48
C LEU A 41 11.65 11.80 12.10
N LYS A 42 12.55 11.10 11.40
CA LYS A 42 12.76 11.26 9.96
C LYS A 42 11.58 10.67 9.18
N HIS A 43 11.32 11.16 7.98
CA HIS A 43 10.18 10.73 7.16
C HIS A 43 10.11 9.21 6.96
N HIS A 44 11.23 8.56 6.66
CA HIS A 44 11.29 7.09 6.50
C HIS A 44 10.90 6.30 7.77
N GLN A 45 11.05 6.90 8.96
CA GLN A 45 10.68 6.27 10.24
C GLN A 45 9.17 6.35 10.50
N ARG A 46 8.42 7.11 9.70
CA ARG A 46 6.96 7.25 9.82
C ARG A 46 6.22 6.21 8.97
N ILE A 47 6.87 5.68 7.93
CA ILE A 47 6.24 4.85 6.89
C ILE A 47 5.53 3.61 7.46
N PRO A 48 6.18 2.70 8.20
CA PRO A 48 5.43 1.54 8.69
C PRO A 48 4.30 1.83 9.70
N ALA A 49 4.25 3.00 10.33
CA ALA A 49 3.18 3.37 11.25
C ALA A 49 1.93 3.75 10.46
N ILE A 50 2.15 4.41 9.32
CA ILE A 50 1.13 4.65 8.30
C ILE A 50 0.63 3.31 7.76
N TYR A 51 1.53 2.41 7.37
CA TYR A 51 1.15 1.11 6.82
C TYR A 51 0.36 0.28 7.82
N GLU A 52 0.82 0.18 9.06
CA GLU A 52 0.14 -0.58 10.10
C GLU A 52 -1.25 -0.01 10.44
N TYR A 53 -1.37 1.32 10.47
CA TYR A 53 -2.67 1.98 10.63
C TYR A 53 -3.63 1.63 9.50
N VAL A 54 -3.15 1.65 8.25
CA VAL A 54 -3.97 1.33 7.08
C VAL A 54 -4.33 -0.16 7.04
N ASP A 55 -3.41 -1.05 7.38
CA ASP A 55 -3.67 -2.49 7.45
C ASP A 55 -4.72 -2.80 8.53
N GLU A 56 -4.69 -2.10 9.67
CA GLU A 56 -5.75 -2.20 10.67
C GLU A 56 -7.07 -1.63 10.16
N TYR A 57 -7.05 -0.46 9.51
CA TYR A 57 -8.25 0.12 8.90
C TYR A 57 -8.87 -0.87 7.91
N ALA A 58 -8.06 -1.50 7.06
CA ALA A 58 -8.52 -2.45 6.05
C ALA A 58 -9.32 -3.62 6.65
N LYS A 59 -9.08 -4.01 7.90
CA LYS A 59 -9.88 -5.04 8.58
C LYS A 59 -11.34 -4.63 8.75
N SER A 60 -11.64 -3.34 8.96
CA SER A 60 -13.03 -2.85 9.04
C SER A 60 -13.74 -2.87 7.69
N LEU A 61 -12.97 -2.84 6.60
CA LEU A 61 -13.45 -2.92 5.22
C LEU A 61 -13.58 -4.36 4.72
N SER A 62 -13.05 -5.34 5.47
CA SER A 62 -12.97 -6.74 5.04
C SER A 62 -14.30 -7.33 4.58
N ASN A 63 -15.44 -6.85 5.09
CA ASN A 63 -16.78 -7.30 4.68
C ASN A 63 -17.26 -6.76 3.32
N TYR A 64 -16.67 -5.68 2.85
CA TYR A 64 -17.10 -4.96 1.63
C TYR A 64 -16.21 -5.27 0.45
N VAL A 65 -14.92 -5.49 0.70
CA VAL A 65 -13.92 -5.75 -0.34
C VAL A 65 -14.06 -7.14 -0.95
N VAL A 66 -13.80 -7.22 -2.24
CA VAL A 66 -13.84 -8.48 -3.02
C VAL A 66 -12.45 -9.07 -3.27
N CYS A 67 -11.40 -8.31 -3.00
CA CYS A 67 -10.02 -8.70 -3.28
C CYS A 67 -9.62 -9.91 -2.43
N GLN A 68 -8.98 -10.90 -3.05
CA GLN A 68 -8.46 -12.10 -2.38
C GLN A 68 -6.98 -12.28 -2.70
N LYS A 69 -6.30 -13.16 -1.95
CA LYS A 69 -4.96 -13.62 -2.33
C LYS A 69 -5.03 -14.22 -3.75
N GLY A 70 -4.13 -13.78 -4.64
CA GLY A 70 -4.10 -14.19 -6.05
C GLY A 70 -4.86 -13.25 -7.01
N CYS A 71 -5.73 -12.36 -6.51
CA CYS A 71 -6.32 -11.31 -7.35
C CYS A 71 -5.27 -10.22 -7.64
N SER A 72 -4.98 -9.98 -8.93
CA SER A 72 -3.85 -9.16 -9.37
C SER A 72 -4.17 -8.17 -10.50
N HIS A 73 -5.44 -7.88 -10.77
CA HIS A 73 -5.80 -6.91 -11.82
C HIS A 73 -5.24 -5.51 -11.54
N CYS A 74 -5.22 -5.06 -10.28
CA CYS A 74 -4.58 -3.80 -9.90
C CYS A 74 -3.05 -3.82 -9.98
N CYS A 75 -2.42 -4.99 -10.15
CA CYS A 75 -0.99 -5.09 -10.46
C CYS A 75 -0.70 -4.79 -11.94
N ARG A 76 -1.71 -4.37 -12.73
CA ARG A 76 -1.59 -3.97 -14.13
C ARG A 76 -2.07 -2.55 -14.40
N ILE A 77 -2.41 -1.78 -13.36
CA ILE A 77 -2.71 -0.36 -13.48
C ILE A 77 -1.49 0.48 -13.05
N ASP A 78 -1.59 1.79 -13.25
CA ASP A 78 -0.62 2.75 -12.74
C ASP A 78 -0.68 2.81 -11.20
N VAL A 79 0.48 2.72 -10.55
CA VAL A 79 0.65 2.75 -9.09
C VAL A 79 1.61 3.87 -8.73
N SER A 80 1.06 5.01 -8.31
CA SER A 80 1.86 6.16 -7.88
C SER A 80 2.52 5.91 -6.52
N VAL A 81 3.85 5.85 -6.50
CA VAL A 81 4.69 5.60 -5.32
C VAL A 81 5.63 6.78 -5.08
N THR A 82 5.71 7.23 -3.84
CA THR A 82 6.67 8.28 -3.46
C THR A 82 8.09 7.72 -3.39
N ARG A 83 9.11 8.58 -3.57
CA ARG A 83 10.50 8.16 -3.39
C ARG A 83 10.76 7.58 -2.00
N LEU A 84 10.11 8.14 -0.97
CA LEU A 84 10.22 7.67 0.41
C LEU A 84 9.75 6.22 0.58
N GLU A 85 8.67 5.85 -0.10
CA GLU A 85 8.13 4.49 -0.09
C GLU A 85 8.96 3.55 -0.95
N ALA A 86 9.43 4.00 -2.12
CA ALA A 86 10.34 3.21 -2.95
C ALA A 86 11.65 2.88 -2.21
N GLU A 87 12.26 3.86 -1.54
CA GLU A 87 13.43 3.63 -0.67
C GLU A 87 13.09 2.71 0.52
N HIS A 88 11.87 2.79 1.05
CA HIS A 88 11.43 1.91 2.13
C HIS A 88 11.34 0.45 1.64
N ILE A 89 10.70 0.22 0.49
CA ILE A 89 10.61 -1.09 -0.16
C ILE A 89 12.01 -1.61 -0.45
N TYR A 90 12.88 -0.82 -1.10
CA TYR A 90 14.24 -1.22 -1.43
C TYR A 90 15.05 -1.65 -0.21
N ARG A 91 15.04 -0.85 0.88
CA ARG A 91 15.80 -1.17 2.10
C ARG A 91 15.28 -2.40 2.86
N LYS A 92 14.03 -2.79 2.64
CA LYS A 92 13.36 -3.87 3.39
C LYS A 92 13.14 -5.13 2.58
N SER A 93 13.08 -5.01 1.27
CA SER A 93 13.06 -6.11 0.34
C SER A 93 14.44 -6.75 0.36
N ARG A 94 14.53 -7.99 0.83
CA ARG A 94 15.79 -8.74 0.92
C ARG A 94 16.27 -9.30 -0.43
N SER A 95 15.86 -8.66 -1.53
CA SER A 95 16.15 -9.09 -2.91
C SER A 95 17.11 -8.13 -3.60
N GLU A 96 17.76 -8.61 -4.67
CA GLU A 96 18.73 -7.89 -5.51
C GLU A 96 18.09 -6.80 -6.39
N LEU A 97 17.09 -6.08 -5.86
CA LEU A 97 16.38 -5.03 -6.61
C LEU A 97 17.34 -3.92 -7.03
N ILE A 98 17.03 -3.29 -8.16
CA ILE A 98 17.63 -2.03 -8.57
C ILE A 98 16.59 -0.95 -8.29
N LEU A 99 16.98 0.06 -7.52
CA LEU A 99 16.17 1.25 -7.30
C LEU A 99 16.69 2.38 -8.20
N ASP A 100 15.86 2.85 -9.12
CA ASP A 100 16.17 4.01 -9.94
C ASP A 100 15.97 5.32 -9.15
N HIS A 101 17.08 5.93 -8.75
CA HIS A 101 17.09 7.21 -8.05
C HIS A 101 17.10 8.44 -8.97
N THR A 102 17.15 8.25 -10.29
CA THR A 102 17.43 9.33 -11.25
C THR A 102 16.18 10.10 -11.66
N GLY A 103 15.01 9.46 -11.68
CA GLY A 103 13.75 10.12 -12.05
C GLY A 103 13.25 11.10 -10.98
N THR A 104 12.92 12.32 -11.42
CA THR A 104 12.39 13.41 -10.55
C THR A 104 10.97 13.81 -10.87
N THR A 105 10.46 13.45 -12.05
CA THR A 105 9.12 13.80 -12.55
C THR A 105 8.11 12.70 -12.26
N ARG A 106 6.82 13.04 -12.32
CA ARG A 106 5.74 12.06 -12.20
C ARG A 106 5.69 11.19 -13.46
N THR A 107 5.46 9.89 -13.29
CA THR A 107 5.29 8.94 -14.38
C THR A 107 3.99 8.16 -14.27
N THR A 108 3.47 7.75 -15.42
CA THR A 108 2.22 7.01 -15.69
C THR A 108 2.40 6.25 -17.01
N GLY A 109 1.42 5.45 -17.43
CA GLY A 109 1.43 4.80 -18.75
C GLY A 109 1.88 3.34 -18.73
N HIS A 110 1.74 2.67 -17.58
CA HIS A 110 2.02 1.25 -17.38
C HIS A 110 0.75 0.39 -17.38
N LEU A 111 -0.38 0.95 -17.84
CA LEU A 111 -1.63 0.21 -17.95
C LEU A 111 -1.46 -1.04 -18.84
N GLY A 112 -1.88 -2.19 -18.32
CA GLY A 112 -1.70 -3.51 -18.95
C GLY A 112 -0.36 -4.18 -18.63
N THR A 113 0.65 -3.43 -18.19
CA THR A 113 1.98 -3.97 -17.88
C THR A 113 2.00 -4.57 -16.47
N ALA A 114 2.54 -5.79 -16.32
CA ALA A 114 2.71 -6.42 -15.01
C ALA A 114 3.55 -5.55 -14.07
N CYS A 115 3.16 -5.44 -12.80
CA CYS A 115 4.02 -4.90 -11.75
C CYS A 115 5.29 -5.76 -11.62
N THR A 116 6.44 -5.13 -11.39
CA THR A 116 7.74 -5.81 -11.17
C THR A 116 7.70 -6.83 -10.02
N PHE A 117 6.77 -6.68 -9.08
CA PHE A 117 6.62 -7.58 -7.92
C PHE A 117 5.45 -8.57 -8.04
N LEU A 118 4.85 -8.70 -9.23
CA LEU A 118 3.79 -9.67 -9.47
C LEU A 118 4.38 -11.05 -9.72
N GLU A 119 4.04 -12.01 -8.86
CA GLU A 119 4.45 -13.40 -8.99
C GLU A 119 3.58 -14.17 -9.99
N SER A 120 4.09 -15.30 -10.47
CA SER A 120 3.39 -16.16 -11.44
C SER A 120 2.04 -16.71 -10.95
N ASP A 121 1.87 -16.86 -9.63
CA ASP A 121 0.62 -17.30 -8.99
C ASP A 121 -0.38 -16.16 -8.74
N GLY A 122 -0.07 -14.95 -9.23
CA GLY A 122 -0.88 -13.75 -9.01
C GLY A 122 -0.69 -13.10 -7.64
N SER A 123 0.19 -13.62 -6.79
CA SER A 123 0.51 -13.00 -5.51
C SER A 123 1.52 -11.84 -5.66
N CYS A 124 1.62 -11.00 -4.63
CA CYS A 124 2.58 -9.90 -4.61
C CYS A 124 3.82 -10.34 -3.82
N GLY A 125 4.98 -10.36 -4.47
CA GLY A 125 6.27 -10.73 -3.85
C GLY A 125 6.71 -9.78 -2.72
N ILE A 126 6.11 -8.59 -2.65
CA ILE A 126 6.34 -7.60 -1.58
C ILE A 126 5.08 -7.28 -0.78
N TYR A 127 4.13 -8.22 -0.62
CA TYR A 127 2.81 -7.95 -0.02
C TYR A 127 2.87 -7.13 1.29
N GLU A 128 3.79 -7.47 2.20
CA GLU A 128 4.01 -6.80 3.49
C GLU A 128 4.68 -5.41 3.38
N LEU A 129 5.29 -5.10 2.25
CA LEU A 129 5.95 -3.82 1.95
C LEU A 129 5.20 -2.99 0.90
N ARG A 130 4.00 -3.41 0.49
CA ARG A 130 3.18 -2.69 -0.50
C ARG A 130 3.08 -1.20 -0.15
N PRO A 131 3.19 -0.30 -1.14
CA PRO A 131 3.08 1.14 -0.91
C PRO A 131 1.64 1.52 -0.51
N LEU A 132 1.46 2.74 -0.01
CA LEU A 132 0.17 3.26 0.45
C LEU A 132 -0.89 3.13 -0.65
N ALA A 133 -0.56 3.49 -1.89
CA ALA A 133 -1.46 3.37 -3.04
C ALA A 133 -2.05 1.94 -3.16
N CYS A 134 -1.20 0.91 -3.06
CA CYS A 134 -1.65 -0.49 -3.10
C CYS A 134 -2.39 -0.93 -1.83
N ARG A 135 -2.08 -0.36 -0.66
CA ARG A 135 -2.74 -0.71 0.61
C ARG A 135 -4.13 -0.10 0.74
N THR A 136 -4.37 1.03 0.08
CA THR A 136 -5.65 1.73 0.13
C THR A 136 -6.55 1.44 -1.05
N PHE A 137 -6.03 0.80 -2.11
CA PHE A 137 -6.80 0.43 -3.29
C PHE A 137 -7.60 -0.85 -3.04
N PHE A 138 -8.90 -0.70 -2.82
CA PHE A 138 -9.82 -1.82 -2.63
C PHE A 138 -10.95 -1.76 -3.64
N THR A 139 -11.28 -2.89 -4.24
CA THR A 139 -12.44 -3.05 -5.11
C THR A 139 -13.65 -3.49 -4.30
N LEU A 140 -14.81 -2.89 -4.55
CA LEU A 140 -16.09 -3.17 -3.89
C LEU A 140 -17.08 -3.98 -4.77
N ASP A 141 -16.82 -4.00 -6.07
CA ASP A 141 -17.59 -4.67 -7.12
C ASP A 141 -16.77 -5.78 -7.80
N ASP A 142 -17.21 -6.29 -8.94
CA ASP A 142 -16.50 -7.34 -9.68
C ASP A 142 -15.08 -6.91 -10.09
N PRO A 143 -14.02 -7.65 -9.71
CA PRO A 143 -12.65 -7.26 -10.01
C PRO A 143 -12.31 -7.24 -11.51
N LYS A 144 -13.16 -7.80 -12.39
CA LYS A 144 -13.01 -7.65 -13.86
C LYS A 144 -12.92 -6.19 -14.31
N TYR A 145 -13.55 -5.26 -13.58
CA TYR A 145 -13.54 -3.85 -13.91
C TYR A 145 -12.16 -3.20 -13.71
N CYS A 146 -11.33 -3.76 -12.82
CA CYS A 146 -9.92 -3.37 -12.73
C CYS A 146 -9.13 -3.78 -13.97
N GLU A 147 -9.47 -4.90 -14.61
CA GLU A 147 -8.80 -5.43 -15.79
C GLU A 147 -9.12 -4.61 -17.03
N THR A 148 -10.39 -4.30 -17.22
CA THR A 148 -10.88 -3.45 -18.32
C THR A 148 -10.53 -1.97 -18.11
N ASN A 149 -10.04 -1.62 -16.92
CA ASN A 149 -9.70 -0.25 -16.52
C ASN A 149 -10.86 0.73 -16.72
N GLU A 150 -12.08 0.25 -16.51
CA GLU A 150 -13.27 1.08 -16.56
C GLU A 150 -13.53 1.71 -15.18
N PRO A 151 -14.15 2.91 -15.12
CA PRO A 151 -14.56 3.50 -13.86
C PRO A 151 -15.50 2.57 -13.10
N HIS A 152 -15.15 2.27 -11.85
CA HIS A 152 -15.86 1.31 -11.01
C HIS A 152 -15.64 1.60 -9.51
N GLN A 153 -16.32 0.86 -8.65
CA GLN A 153 -16.39 1.13 -7.21
C GLN A 153 -15.10 0.71 -6.50
N THR A 154 -14.26 1.72 -6.27
CA THR A 154 -12.99 1.56 -5.54
C THR A 154 -12.95 2.45 -4.30
N ILE A 155 -12.09 2.06 -3.35
CA ILE A 155 -11.59 2.91 -2.28
C ILE A 155 -10.15 3.30 -2.62
N GLY A 156 -9.75 4.52 -2.28
CA GLY A 156 -8.34 4.94 -2.32
C GLY A 156 -7.76 5.25 -3.71
N GLY A 157 -8.51 5.04 -4.80
CA GLY A 157 -8.16 5.52 -6.14
C GLY A 157 -8.33 7.04 -6.32
N THR A 158 -7.69 7.64 -7.34
CA THR A 158 -7.81 9.07 -7.68
C THR A 158 -9.21 9.49 -8.13
N SER A 159 -10.06 8.51 -8.44
CA SER A 159 -11.46 8.67 -8.88
C SER A 159 -12.43 7.91 -7.97
N ALA A 160 -11.98 7.47 -6.80
CA ALA A 160 -12.80 6.71 -5.88
C ALA A 160 -13.95 7.60 -5.36
N PRO A 161 -15.23 7.21 -5.53
CA PRO A 161 -16.36 7.94 -4.94
C PRO A 161 -16.33 7.90 -3.40
N ASN A 162 -15.46 7.06 -2.84
CA ASN A 162 -15.41 6.69 -1.42
C ASN A 162 -14.02 6.98 -0.79
N ASP A 163 -13.40 8.14 -1.06
CA ASP A 163 -12.13 8.49 -0.40
C ASP A 163 -12.36 8.72 1.11
N LEU A 164 -11.99 7.70 1.89
CA LEU A 164 -12.05 7.74 3.34
C LEU A 164 -11.06 8.81 3.82
N SER A 165 -11.56 9.79 4.58
CA SER A 165 -10.83 11.01 4.95
C SER A 165 -9.42 10.78 5.51
N HIS A 166 -9.17 9.64 6.15
CA HIS A 166 -7.85 9.27 6.65
C HIS A 166 -6.87 8.89 5.53
N PHE A 167 -7.30 8.15 4.51
CA PHE A 167 -6.43 7.73 3.40
C PHE A 167 -5.96 8.93 2.58
N GLY A 168 -6.88 9.86 2.27
CA GLY A 168 -6.54 11.13 1.62
C GLY A 168 -5.52 11.97 2.40
N GLN A 169 -5.67 12.07 3.73
CA GLN A 169 -4.70 12.77 4.58
C GLN A 169 -3.32 12.10 4.59
N LEU A 170 -3.27 10.78 4.72
CA LEU A 170 -2.01 10.02 4.70
C LEU A 170 -1.27 10.20 3.38
N ARG A 171 -1.99 10.10 2.25
CA ARG A 171 -1.46 10.35 0.90
C ARG A 171 -0.92 11.77 0.77
N THR A 172 -1.64 12.76 1.32
CA THR A 172 -1.22 14.17 1.30
C THR A 172 0.11 14.37 2.05
N TRP A 173 0.25 13.80 3.25
CA TRP A 173 1.50 13.90 4.00
C TRP A 173 2.67 13.20 3.31
N LEU A 174 2.48 11.99 2.78
CA LEU A 174 3.53 11.27 2.06
C LEU A 174 3.99 12.04 0.82
N ASN A 175 3.05 12.55 0.02
CA ASN A 175 3.36 13.34 -1.17
C ASN A 175 4.12 14.61 -0.80
N LYS A 176 3.68 15.32 0.25
CA LYS A 176 4.39 16.52 0.74
C LYS A 176 5.83 16.18 1.13
N TRP A 177 6.04 15.13 1.92
CA TRP A 177 7.38 14.75 2.37
C TRP A 177 8.32 14.31 1.24
N SER A 178 7.76 13.74 0.16
CA SER A 178 8.52 13.42 -1.07
C SER A 178 8.88 14.69 -1.84
N GLN A 179 7.92 15.62 -1.99
CA GLN A 179 8.09 16.88 -2.72
C GLN A 179 9.04 17.85 -1.99
N ASP A 180 9.03 17.89 -0.66
CA ASP A 180 9.99 18.66 0.14
C ASP A 180 11.45 18.21 -0.15
N GLY A 181 11.65 16.99 -0.66
CA GLY A 181 12.94 16.48 -1.15
C GLY A 181 13.21 16.72 -2.64
N GLY A 182 12.28 17.32 -3.39
CA GLY A 182 12.41 17.58 -4.83
C GLY A 182 11.98 16.42 -5.74
N TYR A 183 11.25 15.42 -5.23
CA TYR A 183 10.87 14.23 -6.01
C TYR A 183 9.35 14.08 -6.11
N ALA A 184 8.84 14.09 -7.35
CA ALA A 184 7.46 13.73 -7.62
C ALA A 184 7.25 12.20 -7.47
N PRO A 185 6.03 11.76 -7.08
CA PRO A 185 5.69 10.34 -7.11
C PRO A 185 5.74 9.77 -8.53
N ARG A 186 6.29 8.56 -8.69
CA ARG A 186 6.41 7.83 -9.97
C ARG A 186 5.67 6.51 -9.92
N ASP A 187 5.38 5.90 -11.06
CA ASP A 187 4.91 4.53 -11.11
C ASP A 187 5.92 3.59 -10.41
N ILE A 188 5.42 2.58 -9.71
CA ILE A 188 6.25 1.58 -9.03
C ILE A 188 7.26 0.92 -9.97
N ARG A 189 6.91 0.71 -11.24
CA ARG A 189 7.77 0.07 -12.25
C ARG A 189 8.92 0.97 -12.67
N ASP A 190 8.75 2.29 -12.57
CA ASP A 190 9.81 3.25 -12.88
C ASP A 190 10.78 3.42 -11.72
N TRP A 191 10.35 3.15 -10.48
CA TRP A 191 11.28 2.99 -9.36
C TRP A 191 12.05 1.67 -9.44
N PHE A 192 11.39 0.61 -9.90
CA PHE A 192 11.92 -0.76 -9.95
C PHE A 192 11.80 -1.32 -11.38
N PRO A 193 12.67 -0.88 -12.31
CA PRO A 193 12.61 -1.33 -13.70
C PRO A 193 12.83 -2.86 -13.80
N PRO A 194 12.24 -3.54 -14.79
CA PRO A 194 12.45 -4.96 -15.01
C PRO A 194 13.93 -5.28 -15.14
N GLN A 195 14.41 -6.22 -14.35
CA GLN A 195 15.78 -6.71 -14.45
C GLN A 195 15.85 -7.75 -15.56
N ASN A 196 16.92 -7.71 -16.38
CA ASN A 196 17.20 -8.79 -17.32
C ASN A 196 17.27 -10.10 -16.53
N GLN A 197 16.30 -10.99 -16.75
CA GLN A 197 16.20 -12.28 -16.05
C GLN A 197 17.31 -13.20 -16.54
N ALA A 198 18.48 -13.06 -15.92
CA ALA A 198 19.56 -14.04 -15.96
C ALA A 198 20.14 -14.10 -14.54
N ALA A 199 19.68 -15.09 -13.77
CA ALA A 199 19.87 -15.31 -12.33
C ALA A 199 18.77 -14.65 -11.46
N ALA A 200 18.11 -15.31 -10.51
CA ALA A 200 18.29 -16.63 -9.94
C ALA A 200 16.96 -17.17 -9.43
N SER A 201 16.72 -18.45 -9.71
CA SER A 201 15.87 -19.31 -8.88
C SER A 201 16.56 -19.54 -7.54
N SER A 202 16.00 -19.06 -6.44
CA SER A 202 16.09 -19.76 -5.16
C SER A 202 15.02 -19.23 -4.20
N GLY A 203 14.21 -20.15 -3.68
CA GLY A 203 13.29 -19.87 -2.59
C GLY A 203 14.08 -19.43 -1.36
N ALA A 204 13.85 -18.20 -0.91
CA ALA A 204 14.45 -17.68 0.31
C ALA A 204 13.48 -17.90 1.48
N ALA A 205 13.77 -18.92 2.29
CA ALA A 205 13.14 -19.11 3.59
C ALA A 205 13.40 -17.89 4.50
N ALA A 206 12.35 -17.45 5.19
CA ALA A 206 12.40 -16.31 6.08
C ALA A 206 13.33 -16.55 7.28
N ALA A 207 14.56 -16.04 7.23
CA ALA A 207 15.41 -15.95 8.42
C ALA A 207 14.92 -14.81 9.34
N GLN A 208 14.48 -15.20 10.55
CA GLN A 208 14.25 -14.29 11.68
C GLN A 208 15.58 -14.05 12.38
N VAL A 209 16.09 -12.82 12.30
CA VAL A 209 17.22 -12.38 13.13
C VAL A 209 16.64 -11.75 14.39
N ALA A 210 16.84 -12.40 15.53
CA ALA A 210 16.49 -11.88 16.85
C ALA A 210 17.46 -10.74 17.23
N GLY A 211 17.09 -9.51 16.87
CA GLY A 211 17.73 -8.28 17.34
C GLY A 211 16.89 -7.57 18.40
N LYS A 212 17.50 -6.61 19.11
CA LYS A 212 16.82 -5.66 20.00
C LYS A 212 15.47 -5.23 19.39
N PRO A 213 14.38 -5.08 20.19
CA PRO A 213 13.07 -4.74 19.65
C PRO A 213 13.23 -3.53 18.74
N SER A 214 12.91 -3.76 17.46
CA SER A 214 13.07 -2.74 16.43
C SER A 214 12.37 -1.47 16.90
N LEU A 215 12.82 -0.32 16.41
CA LEU A 215 12.11 0.94 16.63
C LEU A 215 10.60 0.75 16.35
N TRP A 216 10.26 -0.09 15.36
CA TRP A 216 8.91 -0.58 15.08
C TRP A 216 8.20 -1.29 16.22
N ALA A 217 8.80 -2.26 16.89
CA ALA A 217 8.16 -2.95 18.01
C ALA A 217 7.76 -1.99 19.14
N LYS A 218 8.58 -0.97 19.42
CA LYS A 218 8.28 0.08 20.41
C LYS A 218 7.21 1.06 19.95
N LEU A 219 7.17 1.32 18.64
CA LEU A 219 6.22 2.24 18.03
C LEU A 219 4.82 1.59 17.88
N ARG A 220 4.77 0.31 17.50
CA ARG A 220 3.54 -0.49 17.43
C ARG A 220 2.76 -0.47 18.74
N ALA A 221 3.43 -0.71 19.87
CA ALA A 221 2.79 -0.68 21.19
C ALA A 221 2.16 0.67 21.55
N GLN A 222 2.60 1.77 20.91
CA GLN A 222 2.01 3.10 21.13
C GLN A 222 0.78 3.37 20.25
N LEU A 223 0.70 2.73 19.07
CA LEU A 223 -0.46 2.83 18.17
C LEU A 223 -1.56 1.83 18.54
N PHE A 224 -1.13 0.66 19.02
CA PHE A 224 -1.98 -0.46 19.42
C PHE A 224 -1.58 -0.90 20.82
N PRO A 225 -1.91 -0.12 21.87
CA PRO A 225 -1.77 -0.59 23.23
C PRO A 225 -2.60 -1.87 23.38
N LYS A 226 -2.06 -2.88 24.08
CA LYS A 226 -2.86 -4.03 24.49
C LYS A 226 -3.86 -3.54 25.53
N ASP A 227 -5.12 -3.90 25.35
CA ASP A 227 -6.16 -3.70 26.36
C ASP A 227 -5.82 -4.44 27.66
#